data_AF-A0A537LUI4-F1
#
_entry.id   AF-A0A537LUI4-F1
#
_cell.length_a   1.000
_cell.length_b   1.000
_cell.length_c   1.000
_cell.angle_alpha   90.00
_cell.angle_beta   90.00
_cell.angle_gamma   90.00
#
_symmetry.space_group_name_H-M   'P 1'
#
loop_
_entity.id
_entity.type
_entity.pdbx_description
1 polymer ?
#
loop_
_entity_poly.entity_id
_entity_poly.type
_entity_poly.pdbx_seq_one_letter_code
_entity_poly.pdbx_strand_id
1 'polypeptide(L)'
;MQRGSLIVRSIWAACLLAGAANHVRILIEHGLFWDYGGVAPVSALYWSSLTLLDPLAAALLFVRPRFGVAATAVLIVTNVAHNLAVTAHYAPEGEFLSRAANPFMLAQLGFMLFVAATARIAWRGTLRD
;
A
#
# COMPACT_ATOMS: atom_id res chain seq x y z
N MET A 1 20.04 0.66 17.44
CA MET A 1 19.76 0.68 15.98
C MET A 1 18.86 -0.47 15.54
N GLN A 2 19.11 -1.72 15.94
CA GLN A 2 18.27 -2.90 15.60
C GLN A 2 16.81 -2.77 16.08
N ARG A 3 16.59 -2.36 17.34
CA ARG A 3 15.24 -2.11 17.88
C ARG A 3 14.45 -1.08 17.05
N GLY A 4 15.10 0.00 16.60
CA GLY A 4 14.45 1.03 15.78
C GLY A 4 14.04 0.51 14.40
N SER A 5 14.88 -0.29 13.75
CA SER A 5 14.50 -0.96 12.49
C SER A 5 13.33 -1.92 12.67
N LEU A 6 13.34 -2.74 13.73
CA LEU A 6 12.24 -3.66 14.01
C LEU A 6 10.93 -2.90 14.25
N ILE A 7 10.95 -1.83 15.05
CA ILE A 7 9.77 -0.99 15.30
C ILE A 7 9.22 -0.42 13.98
N VAL A 8 10.08 0.17 13.15
CA VAL A 8 9.65 0.73 11.85
C VAL A 8 9.04 -0.35 10.96
N ARG A 9 9.69 -1.52 10.85
CA ARG A 9 9.18 -2.66 10.07
C ARG A 9 7.84 -3.16 10.61
N SER A 10 7.65 -3.20 11.93
CA SER A 10 6.38 -3.58 12.54
C SER A 10 5.27 -2.59 12.24
N ILE A 11 5.56 -1.28 12.26
CA ILE A 11 4.58 -0.26 11.87
C ILE A 11 4.22 -0.40 10.39
N TRP A 12 5.22 -0.60 9.51
CA TRP A 12 4.96 -0.83 8.08
C TRP A 12 4.10 -2.07 7.85
N ALA A 13 4.40 -3.17 8.52
CA ALA A 13 3.61 -4.40 8.44
C ALA A 13 2.17 -4.16 8.89
N ALA A 14 1.94 -3.44 9.99
CA ALA A 14 0.61 -3.11 10.46
C ALA A 14 -0.18 -2.27 9.44
N CYS A 15 0.45 -1.28 8.81
CA CYS A 15 -0.16 -0.48 7.75
C CYS A 15 -0.54 -1.31 6.52
N LEU A 16 0.36 -2.19 6.05
CA LEU A 16 0.08 -3.11 4.94
C LEU A 16 -1.09 -4.04 5.27
N LEU A 17 -1.10 -4.64 6.45
CA LEU A 17 -2.18 -5.55 6.87
C LEU A 17 -3.53 -4.83 7.00
N ALA A 18 -3.54 -3.58 7.45
CA ALA A 18 -4.76 -2.77 7.47
C ALA A 18 -5.29 -2.48 6.06
N GLY A 19 -4.39 -2.18 5.10
CA GLY A 19 -4.73 -2.05 3.68
C GLY A 19 -5.31 -3.36 3.11
N ALA A 20 -4.62 -4.47 3.33
CA ALA A 20 -5.06 -5.80 2.94
C ALA A 20 -6.45 -6.14 3.48
N ALA A 21 -6.72 -5.84 4.76
CA ALA A 21 -8.02 -6.08 5.38
C ALA A 21 -9.14 -5.32 4.66
N ASN A 22 -8.89 -4.08 4.23
CA ASN A 22 -9.86 -3.32 3.45
C ASN A 22 -10.09 -3.95 2.06
N HIS A 23 -9.04 -4.42 1.38
CA HIS A 23 -9.18 -5.13 0.11
C HIS A 23 -9.96 -6.45 0.27
N VAL A 24 -9.67 -7.22 1.31
CA VAL A 24 -10.40 -8.46 1.64
C VAL A 24 -11.87 -8.16 1.91
N ARG A 25 -12.17 -7.12 2.70
CA ARG A 25 -13.54 -6.68 2.95
C ARG A 25 -14.29 -6.37 1.65
N ILE A 26 -13.67 -5.61 0.75
CA ILE A 26 -14.24 -5.29 -0.58
C ILE A 26 -14.50 -6.56 -1.39
N LEU A 27 -13.57 -7.52 -1.41
CA LEU A 27 -13.74 -8.79 -2.11
C LEU A 27 -14.88 -9.63 -1.54
N ILE A 28 -15.07 -9.61 -0.21
CA ILE A 28 -16.18 -10.30 0.45
C ILE A 28 -17.52 -9.62 0.12
N GLU A 29 -17.56 -8.28 0.12
CA GLU A 29 -18.77 -7.51 -0.11
C GLU A 29 -19.23 -7.55 -1.58
N HIS A 30 -18.30 -7.55 -2.53
CA HIS A 30 -18.62 -7.36 -3.96
C HIS A 30 -18.15 -8.49 -4.88
N GLY A 31 -17.27 -9.38 -4.42
CA GLY A 31 -16.69 -10.47 -5.21
C GLY A 31 -15.42 -10.09 -5.99
N LEU A 32 -14.74 -11.10 -6.53
CA LEU A 32 -13.42 -11.00 -7.17
C LEU A 32 -13.40 -10.15 -8.47
N PHE A 33 -14.56 -9.97 -9.11
CA PHE A 33 -14.70 -9.28 -10.39
C PHE A 33 -15.61 -8.07 -10.31
N TRP A 34 -15.72 -7.46 -9.13
CA TRP A 34 -16.41 -6.19 -9.02
C TRP A 34 -15.78 -5.17 -9.97
N ASP A 35 -16.61 -4.44 -10.70
CA ASP A 35 -16.19 -3.45 -11.69
C ASP A 35 -15.85 -2.08 -11.07
N TYR A 36 -15.93 -1.95 -9.74
CA TYR A 36 -15.71 -0.71 -8.98
C TYR A 36 -16.46 0.50 -9.55
N GLY A 37 -17.67 0.28 -10.08
CA GLY A 37 -18.48 1.34 -10.68
C GLY A 37 -18.04 1.72 -12.10
N GLY A 38 -17.47 0.77 -12.85
CA GLY A 38 -17.13 0.92 -14.27
C GLY A 38 -15.67 1.28 -14.54
N VAL A 39 -14.75 1.02 -13.61
CA VAL A 39 -13.31 1.23 -13.85
C VAL A 39 -12.72 0.11 -14.71
N ALA A 40 -11.53 0.36 -15.25
CA ALA A 40 -10.83 -0.61 -16.09
C ALA A 40 -10.58 -1.94 -15.34
N PRO A 41 -10.78 -3.11 -15.98
CA PRO A 41 -10.56 -4.43 -15.36
C PRO A 41 -9.16 -4.63 -14.76
N VAL A 42 -8.15 -3.96 -15.33
CA VAL A 42 -6.77 -3.99 -14.82
C VAL A 42 -6.67 -3.40 -13.41
N SER A 43 -7.47 -2.37 -13.09
CA SER A 43 -7.52 -1.80 -11.73
C SER A 43 -8.17 -2.75 -10.74
N ALA A 44 -9.25 -3.43 -11.12
CA ALA A 44 -9.89 -4.45 -10.29
C ALA A 44 -8.93 -5.61 -9.98
N LEU A 45 -8.17 -6.07 -10.98
CA LEU A 45 -7.13 -7.09 -10.81
C LEU A 45 -6.01 -6.58 -9.87
N TYR A 46 -5.58 -5.34 -10.05
CA TYR A 46 -4.56 -4.73 -9.20
C TYR A 46 -5.00 -4.71 -7.74
N TRP A 47 -6.17 -4.13 -7.42
CA TRP A 47 -6.65 -4.08 -6.03
C TRP A 47 -6.94 -5.45 -5.43
N SER A 48 -7.42 -6.41 -6.24
CA SER A 48 -7.60 -7.78 -5.79
C SER A 48 -6.27 -8.43 -5.43
N SER A 49 -5.20 -8.18 -6.22
CA SER A 49 -3.87 -8.72 -5.94
C SER A 49 -3.29 -8.21 -4.61
N LEU A 50 -3.67 -7.00 -4.17
CA LEU A 50 -3.20 -6.43 -2.90
C LEU A 50 -3.63 -7.25 -1.68
N THR A 51 -4.72 -8.02 -1.77
CA THR A 51 -5.11 -8.97 -0.71
C THR A 51 -4.03 -10.02 -0.40
N LEU A 52 -3.17 -10.32 -1.38
CA LEU A 52 -2.05 -11.26 -1.23
C LEU A 52 -0.70 -10.55 -1.13
N LEU A 53 -0.49 -9.50 -1.92
CA LEU A 53 0.78 -8.78 -1.98
C LEU A 53 1.08 -8.04 -0.66
N ASP A 54 0.08 -7.44 -0.02
CA ASP A 54 0.28 -6.71 1.24
C ASP A 54 0.71 -7.64 2.39
N PRO A 55 0.01 -8.76 2.68
CA PRO A 55 0.47 -9.72 3.70
C PRO A 55 1.82 -10.36 3.35
N LEU A 56 2.09 -10.61 2.07
CA LEU A 56 3.37 -11.15 1.63
C LEU A 56 4.51 -10.15 1.90
N ALA A 57 4.34 -8.88 1.55
CA ALA A 57 5.31 -7.83 1.84
C ALA A 57 5.49 -7.67 3.36
N ALA A 58 4.41 -7.71 4.13
CA ALA A 58 4.45 -7.66 5.59
C ALA A 58 5.24 -8.83 6.19
N ALA A 59 5.05 -10.06 5.71
CA ALA A 59 5.81 -11.23 6.14
C ALA A 59 7.29 -11.12 5.75
N LEU A 60 7.59 -10.64 4.54
CA LEU A 60 8.95 -10.46 4.06
C LEU A 60 9.74 -9.45 4.91
N LEU A 61 9.10 -8.47 5.53
CA LEU A 61 9.77 -7.53 6.45
C LEU A 61 10.46 -8.25 7.62
N PHE A 62 10.00 -9.45 8.00
CA PHE A 62 10.57 -10.23 9.09
C PHE A 62 11.40 -11.42 8.61
N VAL A 63 10.92 -12.16 7.61
CA VAL A 63 11.59 -13.39 7.14
C VAL A 63 12.78 -13.08 6.22
N ARG A 64 12.66 -12.06 5.36
CA ARG A 64 13.72 -11.62 4.45
C ARG A 64 13.77 -10.09 4.37
N PRO A 65 14.24 -9.42 5.44
CA PRO A 65 13.98 -8.01 5.68
C PRO A 65 14.39 -7.06 4.55
N ARG A 66 15.48 -7.35 3.84
CA ARG A 66 15.93 -6.55 2.68
C ARG A 66 14.92 -6.58 1.54
N PHE A 67 14.41 -7.76 1.23
CA PHE A 67 13.36 -7.93 0.24
C PHE A 67 12.05 -7.32 0.72
N GLY A 68 11.71 -7.48 2.00
CA GLY A 68 10.53 -6.84 2.59
C GLY A 68 10.55 -5.32 2.47
N VAL A 69 11.65 -4.67 2.84
CA VAL A 69 11.77 -3.20 2.75
C VAL A 69 11.66 -2.72 1.31
N ALA A 70 12.34 -3.39 0.37
CA ALA A 70 12.24 -3.05 -1.05
C ALA A 70 10.81 -3.27 -1.59
N ALA A 71 10.19 -4.40 -1.27
CA ALA A 71 8.82 -4.73 -1.68
C ALA A 71 7.81 -3.73 -1.14
N THR A 72 7.87 -3.36 0.15
CA THR A 72 6.99 -2.34 0.74
C THR A 72 7.12 -1.01 0.02
N ALA A 73 8.35 -0.56 -0.26
CA ALA A 73 8.58 0.70 -0.95
C ALA A 73 8.01 0.70 -2.38
N VAL A 74 8.22 -0.36 -3.15
CA VAL A 74 7.64 -0.49 -4.49
C VAL A 74 6.12 -0.54 -4.42
N LEU A 75 5.56 -1.36 -3.53
CA LEU A 75 4.13 -1.54 -3.40
C LEU A 75 3.44 -0.21 -3.09
N ILE A 76 3.88 0.51 -2.06
CA ILE A 76 3.21 1.77 -1.67
C ILE A 76 3.31 2.85 -2.76
N VAL A 77 4.44 2.94 -3.46
CA VAL A 77 4.61 3.87 -4.58
C VAL A 77 3.68 3.53 -5.73
N THR A 78 3.64 2.24 -6.13
CA THR A 78 2.74 1.82 -7.21
C THR A 78 1.27 1.99 -6.84
N ASN A 79 0.89 1.76 -5.59
CA ASN A 79 -0.48 1.91 -5.13
C ASN A 79 -0.93 3.36 -5.14
N VAL A 80 -0.11 4.27 -4.60
CA VAL A 80 -0.41 5.71 -4.64
C VAL A 80 -0.47 6.21 -6.07
N ALA A 81 0.49 5.83 -6.92
CA ALA A 81 0.50 6.23 -8.32
C ALA A 81 -0.74 5.70 -9.07
N HIS A 82 -1.10 4.43 -8.86
CA HIS A 82 -2.28 3.82 -9.47
C HIS A 82 -3.56 4.54 -9.04
N ASN A 83 -3.75 4.77 -7.74
CA ASN A 83 -4.95 5.40 -7.22
C ASN A 83 -5.06 6.87 -7.65
N LEU A 84 -3.94 7.61 -7.73
CA LEU A 84 -3.94 8.97 -8.28
C LEU A 84 -4.27 8.98 -9.77
N ALA A 85 -3.73 8.03 -10.55
CA ALA A 85 -4.04 7.90 -11.97
C ALA A 85 -5.52 7.56 -12.21
N VAL A 86 -6.07 6.61 -11.45
CA VAL A 86 -7.51 6.28 -11.47
C VAL A 86 -8.33 7.52 -11.08
N THR A 87 -7.93 8.23 -10.04
CA THR A 87 -8.64 9.46 -9.62
C THR A 87 -8.60 10.52 -10.72
N ALA A 88 -7.46 10.75 -11.35
CA ALA A 88 -7.32 11.71 -12.44
C ALA A 88 -8.13 11.34 -13.68
N HIS A 89 -8.30 10.05 -13.96
CA HIS A 89 -9.02 9.57 -15.15
C HIS A 89 -10.54 9.53 -14.95
N TYR A 90 -11.01 9.17 -13.76
CA TYR A 90 -12.43 8.94 -13.48
C TYR A 90 -13.11 10.06 -12.68
N ALA A 91 -12.36 11.04 -12.16
CA ALA A 91 -12.97 12.19 -11.49
C ALA A 91 -13.65 13.12 -12.50
N PRO A 92 -14.83 13.67 -12.18
CA PRO A 92 -15.42 14.76 -12.96
C PRO A 92 -14.46 15.95 -13.09
N GLU A 93 -14.60 16.71 -14.17
CA GLU A 93 -13.77 17.89 -14.41
C GLU A 93 -13.83 18.87 -13.22
N GLY A 94 -12.66 19.30 -12.76
CA GLY A 94 -12.54 20.19 -11.60
C GLY A 94 -12.63 19.53 -10.21
N GLU A 95 -13.01 18.24 -10.12
CA GLU A 95 -13.13 17.53 -8.84
C GLU A 95 -11.88 16.75 -8.42
N PHE A 96 -10.80 16.76 -9.21
CA PHE A 96 -9.61 15.97 -8.92
C PHE A 96 -9.07 16.20 -7.49
N LEU A 97 -8.89 17.47 -7.09
CA LEU A 97 -8.31 17.78 -5.78
C LEU A 97 -9.22 17.37 -4.62
N SER A 98 -10.54 17.53 -4.74
CA SER A 98 -11.48 17.11 -3.70
C SER A 98 -11.52 15.58 -3.57
N ARG A 99 -11.47 14.86 -4.70
CA ARG A 99 -11.38 13.39 -4.73
C ARG A 99 -10.04 12.90 -4.19
N ALA A 100 -8.94 13.54 -4.55
CA ALA A 100 -7.60 13.19 -4.08
C ALA A 100 -7.38 13.53 -2.60
N ALA A 101 -8.16 14.46 -2.03
CA ALA A 101 -8.13 14.79 -0.60
C ALA A 101 -8.98 13.85 0.27
N ASN A 102 -9.52 12.75 -0.27
CA ASN A 102 -10.30 11.81 0.53
C ASN A 102 -9.42 11.10 1.60
N PRO A 103 -9.99 10.69 2.75
CA PRO A 103 -9.22 10.09 3.83
C PRO A 103 -8.42 8.83 3.45
N PHE A 104 -8.93 8.00 2.54
CA PHE A 104 -8.22 6.81 2.07
C PHE A 104 -7.00 7.17 1.21
N MET A 105 -7.09 8.19 0.37
CA MET A 105 -5.97 8.73 -0.40
C MET A 105 -4.93 9.40 0.51
N LEU A 106 -5.38 10.19 1.48
CA LEU A 106 -4.47 10.82 2.45
C LEU A 106 -3.74 9.78 3.30
N ALA A 107 -4.39 8.69 3.70
CA ALA A 107 -3.77 7.62 4.47
C ALA A 107 -2.64 6.92 3.69
N GLN A 108 -2.86 6.57 2.42
CA GLN A 108 -1.82 5.95 1.59
C GLN A 108 -0.67 6.93 1.25
N LEU A 109 -0.96 8.21 1.03
CA LEU A 109 0.07 9.24 0.87
C LEU A 109 0.90 9.39 2.16
N GLY A 110 0.24 9.45 3.31
CA GLY A 110 0.90 9.50 4.61
C GLY A 110 1.78 8.27 4.84
N PHE A 111 1.30 7.07 4.50
CA PHE A 111 2.09 5.85 4.60
C PHE A 111 3.29 5.87 3.63
N MET A 112 3.12 6.32 2.39
CA MET A 112 4.22 6.47 1.42
C MET A 112 5.30 7.41 1.95
N LEU A 113 4.92 8.58 2.45
CA LEU A 113 5.84 9.56 3.03
C LEU A 113 6.56 9.00 4.26
N PHE A 114 5.82 8.28 5.12
CA PHE A 114 6.40 7.60 6.27
C PHE A 114 7.42 6.53 5.85
N VAL A 115 7.12 5.72 4.84
CA VAL A 115 8.04 4.73 4.26
C VAL A 115 9.28 5.42 3.73
N ALA A 116 9.14 6.48 2.93
CA ALA A 116 10.28 7.23 2.39
C ALA A 116 11.17 7.81 3.50
N ALA A 117 10.57 8.44 4.51
CA ALA A 117 11.28 9.05 5.63
C ALA A 117 12.01 8.02 6.51
N THR A 118 11.46 6.81 6.65
CA THR A 118 11.98 5.78 7.56
C THR A 118 12.71 4.64 6.85
N ALA A 119 12.78 4.63 5.51
CA ALA A 119 13.40 3.56 4.72
C ALA A 119 14.86 3.29 5.10
N ARG A 120 15.65 4.34 5.37
CA ARG A 120 17.04 4.19 5.80
C ARG A 120 17.15 3.52 7.17
N ILE A 121 16.22 3.78 8.08
CA ILE A 121 16.17 3.16 9.41
C ILE A 121 15.78 1.69 9.28
N ALA A 122 14.73 1.41 8.51
CA ALA A 122 14.28 0.06 8.22
C ALA A 122 15.41 -0.77 7.62
N TRP A 123 16.08 -0.26 6.58
CA TRP A 123 17.16 -0.95 5.85
C TRP A 123 18.41 -1.21 6.68
N ARG A 124 18.90 -0.22 7.45
CA ARG A 124 20.16 -0.36 8.20
C ARG A 124 20.12 -1.45 9.28
N GLY A 125 18.95 -1.72 9.86
CA GLY A 125 18.82 -2.81 10.83
C GLY A 125 18.95 -4.20 10.21
N THR A 126 18.66 -4.34 8.91
CA THR A 126 18.71 -5.62 8.19
C THR A 126 20.12 -6.09 7.83
N LEU A 127 21.13 -5.20 7.94
CA LEU A 127 22.53 -5.52 7.64
C LEU A 127 23.25 -6.23 8.81
N ARG A 128 22.56 -6.39 9.93
CA ARG A 128 23.10 -6.97 11.18
C ARG A 128 22.31 -8.21 11.64
N ASP A 129 21.30 -8.60 10.86
CA ASP A 129 20.51 -9.82 11.01
C ASP A 129 21.04 -10.84 9.98
#